data_AF-A0A840W3K8-F1
#
_entry.id   AF-A0A840W3K8-F1
#
_cell.length_a   1.000
_cell.length_b   1.000
_cell.length_c   1.000
_cell.angle_alpha   90.00
_cell.angle_beta   90.00
_cell.angle_gamma   90.00
#
_symmetry.space_group_name_H-M   'P 1'
#
loop_
_entity.id
_entity.type
_entity.pdbx_description
1 polymer ?
#
loop_
_entity_poly.entity_id
_entity_poly.type
_entity_poly.pdbx_seq_one_letter_code
_entity_poly.pdbx_strand_id
1 'polypeptide(L)'
;MTDTQQELPPEAMGNEKWHDTTDALWMRSSLSNPDAEAIVEVAEFDDGFRAVRDGKSSEKGTLFFTPAEWEAFVLGARDGEFDIPEEYLTEEEIKIQRGQTEVEAAWVPSPLNTPEAMAEYHRRQN
;
A
#
# COMPACT_ATOMS: atom_id res chain seq x y z
N MET A 1 -23.09 -5.69 29.69
CA MET A 1 -22.40 -6.13 28.47
C MET A 1 -23.01 -5.32 27.34
N THR A 2 -22.47 -4.12 27.11
CA THR A 2 -22.93 -3.25 26.02
C THR A 2 -22.26 -3.72 24.75
N ASP A 3 -23.06 -4.32 23.89
CA ASP A 3 -22.69 -4.63 22.51
C ASP A 3 -22.59 -3.29 21.77
N THR A 4 -21.40 -2.70 21.76
CA THR A 4 -21.13 -1.52 20.96
C THR A 4 -20.87 -2.03 19.56
N GLN A 5 -21.95 -2.27 18.81
CA GLN A 5 -21.86 -2.39 17.36
C GLN A 5 -21.34 -1.03 16.88
N GLN A 6 -20.03 -0.93 16.71
CA GLN A 6 -19.35 0.26 16.23
C GLN A 6 -20.01 0.59 14.89
N GLU A 7 -20.72 1.72 14.82
CA GLU A 7 -21.40 2.12 13.60
C GLU A 7 -20.35 2.21 12.50
N LEU A 8 -20.48 1.34 11.50
CA LEU A 8 -19.59 1.32 10.36
C LEU A 8 -19.63 2.71 9.69
N PRO A 9 -18.48 3.29 9.35
CA PRO A 9 -18.47 4.58 8.70
C PRO A 9 -19.13 4.46 7.30
N PRO A 10 -19.65 5.54 6.71
CA PRO A 10 -20.42 5.48 5.47
C PRO A 10 -19.73 4.73 4.32
N GLU A 11 -18.40 4.82 4.22
CA GLU A 11 -17.57 4.13 3.23
C GLU A 11 -17.50 2.60 3.40
N ALA A 12 -17.85 2.09 4.59
CA ALA A 12 -17.88 0.67 4.90
C ALA A 12 -19.25 0.03 4.59
N MET A 13 -20.31 0.85 4.48
CA MET A 13 -21.67 0.34 4.33
C MET A 13 -21.87 -0.35 2.98
N GLY A 14 -22.01 -1.68 3.01
CA GLY A 14 -22.22 -2.51 1.81
C GLY A 14 -20.94 -2.82 1.03
N ASN A 15 -19.77 -2.41 1.53
CA ASN A 15 -18.49 -2.78 0.95
C ASN A 15 -17.92 -4.01 1.66
N GLU A 16 -18.12 -5.18 1.04
CA GLU A 16 -17.65 -6.48 1.58
C GLU A 16 -16.12 -6.58 1.70
N LYS A 17 -15.37 -5.66 1.08
CA LYS A 17 -13.90 -5.62 1.14
C LYS A 17 -13.37 -4.69 2.22
N TRP A 18 -14.24 -3.87 2.83
CA TRP A 18 -13.82 -2.86 3.79
C TRP A 18 -13.20 -3.51 5.03
N HIS A 19 -12.12 -2.89 5.50
CA HIS A 19 -11.46 -3.22 6.76
C HIS A 19 -11.22 -1.93 7.55
N ASP A 20 -11.24 -2.01 8.87
CA ASP A 20 -10.87 -0.87 9.71
C ASP A 20 -9.38 -0.56 9.53
N THR A 21 -9.08 0.65 9.09
CA THR A 21 -7.72 1.12 8.81
C THR A 21 -7.15 2.01 9.91
N THR A 22 -7.89 2.22 11.01
CA THR A 22 -7.51 3.13 12.09
C THR A 22 -6.10 2.84 12.62
N ASP A 23 -5.82 1.56 12.88
CA ASP A 23 -4.52 1.06 13.35
C ASP A 23 -3.87 0.09 12.37
N ALA A 24 -4.22 0.19 11.09
CA ALA A 24 -3.59 -0.60 10.05
C ALA A 24 -2.09 -0.25 9.93
N LEU A 25 -1.25 -1.28 9.78
CA LEU A 25 0.17 -1.10 9.53
C LEU A 25 0.41 -0.78 8.05
N TRP A 26 0.53 0.51 7.75
CA TRP A 26 0.84 1.00 6.41
C TRP A 26 2.33 0.94 6.13
N MET A 27 2.67 0.42 4.98
CA MET A 27 4.06 0.26 4.54
C MET A 27 4.22 0.81 3.12
N ARG A 28 5.45 1.16 2.78
CA ARG A 28 5.81 1.77 1.49
C ARG A 28 7.23 1.38 1.07
N SER A 29 7.59 1.72 -0.16
CA SER A 29 8.97 1.58 -0.63
C SER A 29 9.92 2.53 0.12
N SER A 30 11.13 2.07 0.42
CA SER A 30 12.21 2.91 0.95
C SER A 30 12.62 4.03 0.00
N LEU A 31 12.26 3.91 -1.29
CA LEU A 31 12.51 4.94 -2.31
C LEU A 31 11.44 6.04 -2.30
N SER A 32 10.34 5.88 -1.57
CA SER A 32 9.31 6.90 -1.38
C SER A 32 9.76 8.00 -0.41
N ASN A 33 10.66 8.86 -0.88
CA ASN A 33 11.12 10.03 -0.14
C ASN A 33 10.05 11.14 -0.10
N PRO A 34 10.15 12.13 0.81
CA PRO A 34 9.16 13.21 0.93
C PRO A 34 8.99 14.08 -0.33
N ASP A 35 10.00 14.16 -1.18
CA ASP A 35 10.00 14.95 -2.40
C ASP A 35 9.39 14.19 -3.60
N ALA A 36 9.12 12.89 -3.46
CA ALA A 36 8.52 12.07 -4.50
C ALA A 36 7.14 12.63 -4.91
N GLU A 37 6.84 12.63 -6.21
CA GLU A 37 5.56 13.16 -6.72
C GLU A 37 4.37 12.35 -6.21
N ALA A 38 4.52 11.02 -6.13
CA ALA A 38 3.51 10.09 -5.62
C ALA A 38 4.13 9.09 -4.62
N ILE A 39 3.36 8.72 -3.60
CA ILE A 39 3.72 7.69 -2.63
C ILE A 39 2.52 6.75 -2.51
N VAL A 40 2.71 5.48 -2.83
CA VAL A 40 1.69 4.44 -2.61
C VAL A 40 2.01 3.74 -1.30
N GLU A 41 1.01 3.66 -0.42
CA GLU A 41 1.10 2.90 0.82
C GLU A 41 0.12 1.74 0.82
N VAL A 42 0.54 0.62 1.37
CA VAL A 42 -0.23 -0.62 1.41
C VAL A 42 -0.28 -1.15 2.83
N ALA A 43 -1.46 -1.60 3.27
CA ALA A 43 -1.64 -2.34 4.50
C ALA A 43 -2.11 -3.77 4.23
N GLU A 44 -1.63 -4.72 5.03
CA GLU A 44 -1.98 -6.14 5.00
C GLU A 44 -2.78 -6.51 6.24
N PHE A 45 -3.90 -7.21 6.02
CA PHE A 45 -4.75 -7.77 7.08
C PHE A 45 -4.53 -9.28 7.23
N ASP A 46 -4.90 -9.83 8.38
CA ASP A 46 -4.65 -11.24 8.76
C ASP A 46 -5.36 -12.26 7.84
N ASP A 47 -6.43 -11.85 7.17
CA ASP A 47 -7.18 -12.67 6.21
C ASP A 47 -6.67 -12.53 4.75
N GLY A 48 -5.57 -11.79 4.56
CA GLY A 48 -4.93 -11.60 3.28
C GLY A 48 -5.48 -10.44 2.45
N PHE A 49 -6.51 -9.73 2.91
CA PHE A 49 -6.97 -8.51 2.23
C PHE A 49 -5.86 -7.45 2.22
N ARG A 50 -5.97 -6.53 1.27
CA ARG A 50 -5.06 -5.38 1.15
C ARG A 50 -5.84 -4.09 1.09
N ALA A 51 -5.34 -3.10 1.80
CA ALA A 51 -5.75 -1.71 1.64
C ALA A 51 -4.63 -0.92 0.96
N VAL A 52 -4.99 -0.01 0.06
CA VAL A 52 -4.06 0.87 -0.66
C VAL A 52 -4.53 2.31 -0.54
N ARG A 53 -3.61 3.23 -0.28
CA ARG A 53 -3.90 4.67 -0.23
C ARG A 53 -2.78 5.52 -0.84
N ASP A 54 -3.11 6.76 -1.16
CA ASP A 54 -2.12 7.81 -1.45
C ASP A 54 -1.46 8.25 -0.14
N GLY A 55 -0.17 7.95 0.04
CA GLY A 55 0.59 8.32 1.23
C GLY A 55 0.80 9.83 1.40
N LYS A 56 0.63 10.63 0.34
CA LYS A 56 0.68 12.10 0.41
C LYS A 56 -0.69 12.72 0.68
N SER A 57 -1.77 11.98 0.43
CA SER A 57 -3.15 12.44 0.59
C SER A 57 -4.06 11.34 1.16
N SER A 58 -3.68 10.77 2.31
CA SER A 58 -4.33 9.58 2.90
C SER A 58 -5.82 9.77 3.19
N GLU A 59 -6.26 11.01 3.35
CA GLU A 59 -7.64 11.40 3.58
C GLU A 59 -8.54 11.29 2.34
N LYS A 60 -7.96 11.17 1.12
CA LYS A 60 -8.73 11.09 -0.13
C LYS A 60 -9.45 9.76 -0.32
N GLY A 61 -9.12 8.75 0.50
CA GLY A 61 -9.80 7.46 0.50
C GLY A 61 -8.83 6.29 0.45
N THR A 62 -9.38 5.11 0.72
CA THR A 62 -8.67 3.84 0.72
C THR A 62 -9.34 2.89 -0.27
N LEU A 63 -8.52 2.23 -1.09
CA LEU A 63 -8.95 1.15 -1.96
C LEU A 63 -8.73 -0.18 -1.25
N PHE A 64 -9.71 -1.09 -1.34
CA PHE A 64 -9.63 -2.42 -0.75
C PHE A 64 -9.63 -3.51 -1.83
N PHE A 65 -8.74 -4.48 -1.66
CA PHE A 65 -8.55 -5.61 -2.56
C PHE A 65 -8.72 -6.91 -1.80
N THR A 66 -9.45 -7.84 -2.40
CA THR A 66 -9.45 -9.24 -1.96
C THR A 66 -8.06 -9.87 -2.18
N PRO A 67 -7.73 -10.99 -1.52
CA PRO A 67 -6.45 -11.67 -1.75
C PRO A 67 -6.21 -12.03 -3.22
N ALA A 68 -7.26 -12.51 -3.91
CA ALA A 68 -7.18 -12.89 -5.32
C ALA A 68 -7.00 -11.68 -6.25
N GLU A 69 -7.68 -10.56 -5.97
CA GLU A 69 -7.49 -9.32 -6.73
C GLU A 69 -6.10 -8.74 -6.53
N TRP A 70 -5.56 -8.81 -5.31
CA TRP A 70 -4.21 -8.36 -5.03
C TRP A 70 -3.16 -9.22 -5.74
N GLU A 71 -3.32 -10.55 -5.70
CA GLU A 71 -2.45 -11.47 -6.43
C GLU A 71 -2.47 -11.17 -7.93
N ALA A 72 -3.66 -11.03 -8.53
CA ALA A 72 -3.81 -10.69 -9.94
C ALA A 72 -3.17 -9.33 -10.28
N PHE A 73 -3.38 -8.30 -9.45
CA PHE A 73 -2.78 -6.97 -9.62
C PHE A 73 -1.25 -7.04 -9.60
N VAL A 74 -0.66 -7.73 -8.61
CA VAL A 74 0.81 -7.85 -8.48
C VAL A 74 1.39 -8.63 -9.67
N LEU A 75 0.73 -9.70 -10.13
CA LEU A 75 1.18 -10.45 -11.29
C LEU A 75 1.13 -9.59 -12.56
N GLY A 76 0.01 -8.90 -12.83
CA GLY A 76 -0.12 -8.00 -13.98
C GLY A 76 0.91 -6.86 -13.96
N ALA A 77 1.14 -6.26 -12.80
CA ALA A 77 2.17 -5.22 -12.64
C ALA A 77 3.58 -5.75 -12.92
N ARG A 78 3.91 -6.98 -12.50
CA ARG A 78 5.21 -7.62 -12.78
C ARG A 78 5.37 -8.05 -14.23
N ASP A 79 4.27 -8.36 -14.90
CA ASP A 79 4.23 -8.67 -16.33
C ASP A 79 4.29 -7.40 -17.22
N GLY A 80 4.41 -6.21 -16.60
CA GLY A 80 4.59 -4.94 -17.29
C GLY A 80 3.30 -4.28 -17.76
N GLU A 81 2.14 -4.59 -17.16
CA GLU A 81 0.85 -3.96 -17.53
C GLU A 81 0.87 -2.42 -17.37
N PHE A 82 1.72 -1.91 -16.48
CA PHE A 82 1.92 -0.48 -16.23
C PHE A 82 3.24 0.06 -16.78
N ASP A 83 3.98 -0.73 -17.56
CA ASP A 83 5.22 -0.28 -18.17
C ASP A 83 4.93 0.84 -19.18
N ILE A 84 5.72 1.90 -19.11
CA ILE A 84 5.63 3.02 -20.04
C ILE A 84 6.37 2.60 -21.32
N PRO A 85 5.81 2.88 -22.52
CA PRO A 85 6.54 2.64 -23.77
C PRO A 85 7.91 3.33 -23.74
N GLU A 86 8.98 2.58 -24.04
CA GLU A 86 10.37 3.05 -23.88
C GLU A 86 10.68 4.32 -24.67
N GLU A 87 9.94 4.61 -25.73
CA GLU A 87 10.06 5.85 -26.51
C GLU A 87 9.72 7.13 -25.71
N TYR A 88 9.02 7.01 -24.59
CA TYR A 88 8.72 8.13 -23.67
C TYR A 88 9.68 8.20 -22.48
N LEU A 89 10.64 7.28 -22.39
CA LEU A 89 11.56 7.17 -21.26
C LEU A 89 12.97 7.59 -21.62
N THR A 90 13.66 8.17 -20.65
CA THR A 90 15.11 8.33 -20.70
C THR A 90 15.83 6.97 -20.59
N GLU A 91 17.09 6.89 -21.00
CA GLU A 91 17.88 5.66 -20.85
C GLU A 91 17.98 5.17 -19.40
N GLU A 92 17.94 6.10 -18.44
CA GLU A 92 17.94 5.79 -17.01
C GLU A 92 16.61 5.16 -16.58
N GLU A 93 15.47 5.74 -16.98
CA GLU A 93 14.15 5.21 -16.68
C GLU A 93 13.90 3.85 -17.34
N ILE A 94 14.41 3.61 -18.55
CA ILE A 94 14.36 2.29 -19.20
C ILE A 94 15.07 1.23 -18.35
N LYS A 95 16.25 1.57 -17.80
CA LYS A 95 16.98 0.64 -16.91
C LYS A 95 16.19 0.38 -15.63
N ILE A 96 15.60 1.42 -15.03
CA ILE A 96 14.76 1.27 -13.84
C ILE A 96 13.57 0.36 -14.12
N GLN A 97 12.82 0.60 -15.20
CA GLN A 97 11.66 -0.21 -15.58
C GLN A 97 12.04 -1.67 -15.85
N ARG A 98 13.18 -1.93 -16.48
CA ARG A 98 13.71 -3.29 -16.72
C ARG A 98 14.32 -3.94 -15.47
N GLY A 99 14.26 -3.31 -14.30
CA GLY A 99 14.86 -3.81 -13.06
C GLY A 99 16.40 -3.83 -13.09
N GLN A 100 17.03 -3.09 -14.00
CA GLN A 100 18.48 -2.98 -14.18
C GLN A 100 19.04 -1.84 -13.32
N THR A 101 18.67 -1.82 -12.04
CA THR A 101 19.11 -0.81 -11.07
C THR A 101 20.06 -1.44 -10.04
N GLU A 102 21.04 -0.64 -9.59
CA GLU A 102 21.92 -1.01 -8.48
C GLU A 102 21.26 -0.77 -7.11
N VAL A 103 20.12 -0.07 -7.08
CA VAL A 103 19.41 0.31 -5.85
C VAL A 103 18.35 -0.72 -5.51
N GLU A 104 18.49 -1.34 -4.34
CA GLU A 104 17.48 -2.25 -3.77
C GLU A 104 16.47 -1.45 -2.92
N ALA A 105 15.18 -1.65 -3.19
CA ALA A 105 14.11 -1.07 -2.38
C ALA A 105 13.75 -2.02 -1.23
N ALA A 106 13.53 -1.46 -0.04
CA ALA A 106 13.03 -2.18 1.13
C ALA A 106 11.60 -1.73 1.47
N TRP A 107 10.84 -2.59 2.15
CA TRP A 107 9.56 -2.21 2.75
C TRP A 107 9.80 -1.49 4.07
N VAL A 108 9.36 -0.22 4.16
CA VAL A 108 9.51 0.62 5.35
C VAL A 108 8.14 1.11 5.84
N PRO A 109 7.96 1.30 7.16
CA PRO A 109 6.69 1.79 7.68
C PRO A 109 6.41 3.22 7.23
N SER A 110 5.13 3.53 7.04
CA SER A 110 4.67 4.90 6.84
C SER A 110 5.03 5.78 8.05
N PRO A 111 5.49 7.03 7.84
CA PRO A 111 5.66 7.99 8.92
C PRO A 111 4.31 8.45 9.51
N LEU A 112 3.19 8.10 8.86
CA LEU A 112 1.83 8.42 9.29
C LEU A 112 1.16 7.29 10.08
N ASN A 113 1.87 6.19 10.35
CA ASN A 113 1.33 5.11 11.17
C ASN A 113 1.06 5.56 12.61
N THR A 114 0.00 5.02 13.20
CA THR A 114 -0.31 5.22 14.61
C THR A 114 0.76 4.59 15.51
N PRO A 115 0.92 5.03 16.77
CA PRO A 115 1.78 4.36 17.74
C PRO A 115 1.48 2.86 17.86
N GLU A 116 0.21 2.48 17.81
CA GLU A 116 -0.29 1.11 17.86
C GLU A 116 0.20 0.29 16.65
N ALA A 117 0.04 0.83 15.43
CA ALA A 117 0.56 0.21 14.22
C ALA A 117 2.09 0.07 14.25
N MET A 118 2.81 1.06 14.77
CA MET A 118 4.28 0.98 14.92
C MET A 118 4.71 -0.05 15.96
N ALA A 119 3.94 -0.22 17.04
CA ALA A 119 4.19 -1.28 18.02
C ALA A 119 4.00 -2.68 17.39
N GLU A 120 3.00 -2.85 16.51
CA GLU A 120 2.84 -4.06 15.70
C GLU A 120 4.03 -4.27 14.75
N TYR A 121 4.48 -3.24 14.03
CA TYR A 121 5.66 -3.32 13.16
C TYR A 121 6.88 -3.84 13.93
N HIS A 122 7.19 -3.25 15.08
CA HIS A 122 8.32 -3.69 15.91
C HIS A 122 8.15 -5.12 16.43
N ARG A 123 6.92 -5.57 16.72
CA ARG A 123 6.67 -6.95 17.09
C ARG A 123 6.96 -7.92 15.94
N ARG A 124 6.64 -7.57 14.70
CA ARG A 124 6.90 -8.42 13.50
C ARG A 124 8.37 -8.54 13.12
N GLN A 125 9.23 -7.64 13.59
CA GLN A 125 10.67 -7.63 13.26
C GLN A 125 11.54 -8.40 14.27
N ASN A 126 10.97 -8.88 15.38
CA ASN A 126 11.66 -9.66 16.41
C ASN A 126 11.31 -11.14 16.31
#